data_AF-A0A1U8KMY1-F1
#
_entry.id   AF-A0A1U8KMY1-F1
#
_cell.length_a   1.000
_cell.length_b   1.000
_cell.length_c   1.000
_cell.angle_alpha   90.00
_cell.angle_beta   90.00
_cell.angle_gamma   90.00
#
_symmetry.space_group_name_H-M   'P 1'
#
loop_
_entity.id
_entity.type
_entity.pdbx_description
1 polymer ?
#
loop_
_entity_poly.entity_id
_entity_poly.type
_entity_poly.pdbx_seq_one_letter_code
_entity_poly.pdbx_strand_id
1 'polypeptide(L)'
;MFLAAIRMLSSMSEENWELKLKLFRKLGFSEDDIMSTFRRTPQVFAVSERKIKQVTDFLLNRTNVGISFIISHPMVLICSLERRLKPRLLVIETLESKNSLRRKVSMTTIYKMPDKKFREKYVVPYLKELEEVSMSIVGT
;
A
#
# COMPACT_ATOMS: atom_id res chain seq x y z
N MET A 1 12.08 -12.75 10.74
CA MET A 1 11.85 -12.98 9.29
C MET A 1 12.04 -14.45 8.90
N PHE A 2 13.10 -15.13 9.34
CA PHE A 2 13.39 -16.53 8.97
C PHE A 2 12.22 -17.52 9.20
N LEU A 3 11.62 -17.53 10.40
CA LEU A 3 10.45 -18.39 10.68
C LEU A 3 9.23 -18.05 9.81
N ALA A 4 9.01 -16.77 9.49
CA ALA A 4 7.92 -16.35 8.62
C ALA A 4 8.16 -16.80 7.17
N ALA A 5 9.41 -16.78 6.71
CA ALA A 5 9.80 -17.27 5.40
C ALA A 5 9.61 -18.79 5.28
N ILE A 6 10.08 -19.57 6.26
CA ILE A 6 9.88 -21.03 6.31
C ILE A 6 8.39 -21.35 6.31
N ARG A 7 7.62 -20.74 7.22
CA ARG A 7 6.18 -20.98 7.31
C ARG A 7 5.46 -20.66 6.02
N MET A 8 5.87 -19.61 5.33
CA MET A 8 5.29 -19.20 4.04
C MET A 8 5.60 -20.24 2.96
N LEU A 9 6.87 -20.62 2.79
CA LEU A 9 7.28 -21.62 1.80
C LEU A 9 6.65 -23.00 2.07
N SER A 10 6.64 -23.45 3.33
CA SER A 10 6.01 -24.72 3.71
C SER A 10 4.49 -24.75 3.49
N SER A 11 3.85 -23.59 3.33
CA SER A 11 2.40 -23.49 3.10
C SER A 11 2.00 -23.37 1.63
N MET A 12 2.96 -23.36 0.70
CA MET A 12 2.70 -23.25 -0.74
C MET A 12 3.31 -24.41 -1.51
N SER A 13 2.68 -24.73 -2.63
CA SER A 13 3.26 -25.62 -3.63
C SER A 13 4.33 -24.90 -4.44
N GLU A 14 5.23 -25.66 -5.05
CA GLU A 14 6.28 -25.15 -5.93
C GLU A 14 5.70 -24.39 -7.13
N GLU A 15 4.57 -24.85 -7.68
CA GLU A 15 3.89 -24.17 -8.78
C GLU A 15 3.38 -22.78 -8.36
N ASN A 16 2.78 -22.68 -7.17
CA ASN A 16 2.31 -21.40 -6.64
C ASN A 16 3.47 -20.45 -6.35
N TRP A 17 4.60 -20.97 -5.90
CA TRP A 17 5.83 -20.19 -5.72
C TRP A 17 6.33 -19.64 -7.06
N GLU A 18 6.43 -20.48 -8.09
CA GLU A 18 6.87 -20.05 -9.42
C GLU A 18 5.93 -19.04 -10.08
N LEU A 19 4.61 -19.20 -9.90
CA LEU A 19 3.63 -18.19 -10.34
C LEU A 19 3.85 -16.85 -9.61
N LYS A 20 4.18 -16.89 -8.32
CA LYS A 20 4.51 -15.68 -7.54
C LYS A 20 5.73 -14.97 -8.10
N LEU A 21 6.81 -15.70 -8.35
CA LEU A 21 8.04 -15.14 -8.92
C LEU A 21 7.79 -14.54 -10.29
N LYS A 22 7.07 -15.25 -11.17
CA LYS A 22 6.65 -14.75 -12.49
C LYS A 22 5.83 -13.46 -12.39
N LEU A 23 4.94 -13.35 -11.39
CA LEU A 23 4.19 -12.12 -11.15
C LEU A 23 5.12 -10.95 -10.81
N PHE A 24 6.04 -11.12 -9.84
CA PHE A 24 6.95 -10.03 -9.45
C PHE A 24 7.83 -9.57 -10.62
N ARG A 25 8.35 -10.50 -11.43
CA ARG A 25 9.08 -10.17 -12.66
C ARG A 25 8.24 -9.33 -13.63
N LYS A 26 6.98 -9.73 -13.87
CA LYS A 26 6.04 -8.98 -14.73
C LYS A 26 5.73 -7.57 -14.20
N LEU A 27 5.78 -7.39 -12.88
CA LEU A 27 5.60 -6.08 -12.24
C LEU A 27 6.86 -5.21 -12.31
N GLY A 28 7.99 -5.74 -12.80
CA GLY A 28 9.24 -5.01 -12.99
C GLY A 28 10.27 -5.20 -11.86
N PHE A 29 10.12 -6.22 -11.01
CA PHE A 29 11.14 -6.58 -10.04
C PHE A 29 12.26 -7.37 -10.72
N SER A 30 13.52 -7.02 -10.46
CA SER A 30 14.67 -7.88 -10.78
C SER A 30 14.78 -9.07 -9.81
N GLU A 31 15.62 -10.06 -10.12
CA GLU A 31 15.86 -11.18 -9.19
C GLU A 31 16.41 -10.69 -7.84
N ASP A 32 17.28 -9.67 -7.85
CA ASP A 32 17.81 -9.06 -6.64
C ASP A 32 16.72 -8.36 -5.83
N ASP A 33 15.78 -7.67 -6.50
CA ASP A 33 14.63 -7.04 -5.84
C ASP A 33 13.71 -8.07 -5.20
N ILE A 34 13.43 -9.17 -5.90
CA ILE A 34 12.63 -10.28 -5.39
C ILE A 34 13.29 -10.88 -4.16
N MET A 35 14.58 -11.19 -4.25
CA MET A 35 15.34 -11.80 -3.17
C MET A 35 15.44 -10.85 -1.96
N SER A 36 15.71 -9.57 -2.19
CA SER A 36 15.70 -8.53 -1.16
C SER A 36 14.33 -8.40 -0.49
N THR A 37 13.26 -8.40 -1.29
CA THR A 37 11.87 -8.36 -0.80
C THR A 37 11.52 -9.58 0.03
N PHE A 38 11.93 -10.78 -0.40
CA PHE A 38 11.72 -12.02 0.33
C PHE A 38 12.43 -12.02 1.68
N ARG A 39 13.69 -11.55 1.74
CA ARG A 39 14.46 -11.45 2.99
C ARG A 39 13.85 -10.44 3.96
N ARG A 40 13.43 -9.27 3.44
CA ARG A 40 12.90 -8.16 4.25
C ARG A 40 11.44 -8.34 4.64
N THR A 41 10.64 -9.02 3.82
CA THR A 41 9.17 -9.06 3.95
C THR A 41 8.60 -10.32 3.28
N PRO A 42 8.95 -11.52 3.76
CA PRO A 42 8.54 -12.79 3.14
C PRO A 42 7.01 -12.95 3.07
N GLN A 43 6.29 -12.35 4.01
CA GLN A 43 4.82 -12.38 4.06
C GLN A 43 4.13 -11.77 2.82
N VAL A 44 4.83 -10.95 2.02
CA VAL A 44 4.29 -10.42 0.76
C VAL A 44 4.03 -11.53 -0.24
N PHE A 45 4.84 -12.59 -0.23
CA PHE A 45 4.68 -13.73 -1.15
C PHE A 45 3.50 -14.64 -0.79
N ALA A 46 3.02 -14.56 0.46
CA ALA A 46 1.76 -15.20 0.88
C ALA A 46 0.51 -14.44 0.41
N VAL A 47 0.64 -13.19 -0.08
CA VAL A 47 -0.50 -12.40 -0.55
C VAL A 47 -0.98 -12.94 -1.89
N SER A 48 -2.31 -12.98 -2.09
CA SER A 48 -2.89 -13.43 -3.35
C SER A 48 -2.45 -12.55 -4.52
N GLU A 49 -2.26 -13.16 -5.70
CA GLU A 49 -1.82 -12.45 -6.90
C GLU A 49 -2.78 -11.32 -7.27
N ARG A 50 -4.09 -11.57 -7.16
CA ARG A 50 -5.14 -10.59 -7.41
C ARG A 50 -4.93 -9.32 -6.56
N LYS A 51 -4.65 -9.48 -5.27
CA LYS A 51 -4.44 -8.35 -4.37
C LYS A 51 -3.14 -7.60 -4.69
N ILE A 52 -2.06 -8.32 -4.98
CA ILE A 52 -0.78 -7.70 -5.37
C ILE A 52 -0.97 -6.81 -6.60
N LYS A 53 -1.65 -7.33 -7.65
CA LYS A 53 -1.96 -6.57 -8.86
C LYS A 53 -2.81 -5.35 -8.54
N GLN A 54 -3.94 -5.52 -7.85
CA GLN A 54 -4.83 -4.41 -7.48
C GLN A 54 -4.13 -3.29 -6.70
N VAL A 55 -3.28 -3.64 -5.73
CA VAL A 55 -2.52 -2.63 -4.96
C VAL A 55 -1.45 -1.98 -5.84
N THR A 56 -0.75 -2.75 -6.66
CA THR A 56 0.31 -2.23 -7.54
C THR A 56 -0.27 -1.29 -8.58
N ASP A 57 -1.30 -1.70 -9.30
CA ASP A 57 -1.98 -0.90 -10.32
C ASP A 57 -2.53 0.40 -9.71
N PHE A 58 -3.18 0.31 -8.55
CA PHE A 58 -3.69 1.48 -7.85
C PHE A 58 -2.58 2.47 -7.47
N LEU A 59 -1.41 1.97 -7.03
CA LEU A 59 -0.29 2.81 -6.65
C LEU A 59 0.39 3.43 -7.88
N LEU A 60 0.65 2.65 -8.92
CA LEU A 60 1.32 3.12 -10.14
C LEU A 60 0.48 4.13 -10.93
N ASN A 61 -0.84 4.11 -10.76
CA ASN A 61 -1.73 5.13 -11.32
C ASN A 61 -1.64 6.50 -10.60
N ARG A 62 -0.91 6.61 -9.49
CA ARG A 62 -0.75 7.87 -8.75
C ARG A 62 0.47 8.64 -9.25
N THR A 63 0.35 9.97 -9.27
CA THR A 63 1.45 10.86 -9.64
C THR A 63 2.62 10.69 -8.66
N ASN A 64 3.82 10.44 -9.17
CA ASN A 64 5.08 10.25 -8.41
C ASN A 64 5.23 8.92 -7.64
N VAL A 65 4.46 7.88 -7.98
CA VAL A 65 4.68 6.54 -7.42
C VAL A 65 5.16 5.60 -8.52
N GLY A 66 6.46 5.29 -8.49
CA GLY A 66 7.07 4.29 -9.37
C GLY A 66 7.19 2.92 -8.71
N ILE A 67 7.53 1.90 -9.49
CA ILE A 67 7.78 0.54 -8.99
C ILE A 67 8.86 0.50 -7.92
N SER A 68 9.87 1.37 -8.03
CA SER A 68 10.96 1.54 -7.05
C SER A 68 10.45 1.86 -5.63
N PHE A 69 9.34 2.59 -5.52
CA PHE A 69 8.70 2.83 -4.23
C PHE A 69 8.19 1.53 -3.62
N ILE A 70 7.52 0.68 -4.40
CA ILE A 70 6.94 -0.59 -3.95
C ILE A 70 8.05 -1.57 -3.55
N ILE A 71 9.12 -1.67 -4.34
CA ILE A 71 10.32 -2.46 -4.02
C ILE A 71 10.96 -2.01 -2.70
N SER A 72 11.03 -0.68 -2.49
CA SER A 72 11.58 -0.13 -1.24
C SER A 72 10.64 -0.35 -0.05
N HIS A 73 9.33 -0.49 -0.29
CA HIS A 73 8.25 -0.50 0.71
C HIS A 73 7.27 -1.68 0.56
N PRO A 74 7.74 -2.94 0.50
CA PRO A 74 6.92 -4.08 0.06
C PRO A 74 5.74 -4.39 0.98
N MET A 75 5.80 -3.98 2.25
CA MET A 75 4.69 -4.04 3.20
C MET A 75 3.40 -3.36 2.72
N VAL A 76 3.49 -2.41 1.78
CA VAL A 76 2.30 -1.77 1.20
C VAL A 76 1.40 -2.77 0.49
N LEU A 77 1.95 -3.84 -0.11
CA LEU A 77 1.22 -4.89 -0.82
C LEU A 77 0.34 -5.76 0.11
N ILE A 78 0.63 -5.74 1.40
CA ILE A 78 -0.13 -6.47 2.43
C ILE A 78 -1.33 -5.64 2.90
N CYS A 79 -1.25 -4.32 2.79
CA CYS A 79 -2.29 -3.43 3.29
C CYS A 79 -3.64 -3.69 2.59
N SER A 80 -4.73 -3.47 3.30
CA SER A 80 -6.06 -3.51 2.67
C SER A 80 -6.19 -2.31 1.74
N LEU A 81 -6.45 -2.57 0.45
CA LEU A 81 -6.69 -1.51 -0.53
C LEU A 81 -7.91 -0.68 -0.13
N GLU A 82 -9.05 -1.34 0.09
CA GLU A 82 -10.34 -0.69 0.36
C GLU A 82 -10.44 -0.14 1.79
N ARG A 83 -9.90 -0.83 2.79
CA ARG A 83 -10.07 -0.42 4.20
C ARG A 83 -8.96 0.49 4.71
N ARG A 84 -7.82 0.57 4.02
CA ARG A 84 -6.66 1.35 4.49
C ARG A 84 -6.09 2.28 3.45
N LEU A 85 -5.68 1.80 2.28
CA LEU A 85 -4.96 2.64 1.32
C LEU A 85 -5.86 3.71 0.71
N LYS A 86 -7.00 3.33 0.12
CA LYS A 86 -7.92 4.27 -0.52
C LYS A 86 -8.49 5.32 0.44
N PRO A 87 -9.07 4.97 1.61
CA PRO A 87 -9.66 5.97 2.50
C PRO A 87 -8.63 6.97 3.03
N ARG A 88 -7.43 6.49 3.33
CA ARG A 88 -6.38 7.36 3.87
C ARG A 88 -5.78 8.27 2.81
N LEU A 89 -5.59 7.77 1.59
CA LEU A 89 -5.16 8.60 0.48
C LEU A 89 -6.18 9.68 0.18
N LEU A 90 -7.47 9.34 0.14
CA LEU A 90 -8.54 10.31 -0.05
C LEU A 90 -8.47 11.42 1.02
N VAL A 91 -8.38 11.06 2.30
CA VAL A 91 -8.22 12.04 3.39
C VAL A 91 -7.01 12.95 3.15
N ILE A 92 -5.83 12.38 2.85
CA ILE A 92 -4.63 13.18 2.64
C ILE A 92 -4.75 14.08 1.40
N GLU A 93 -5.23 13.55 0.27
CA GLU A 93 -5.41 14.30 -0.98
C GLU A 93 -6.39 15.46 -0.79
N THR A 94 -7.48 15.24 -0.04
CA THR A 94 -8.43 16.30 0.33
C THR A 94 -7.78 17.39 1.19
N LEU A 95 -6.98 17.02 2.19
CA LEU A 95 -6.33 18.01 3.05
C LEU A 95 -5.20 18.75 2.33
N GLU A 96 -4.51 18.09 1.39
CA GLU A 96 -3.51 18.72 0.53
C GLU A 96 -4.16 19.71 -0.45
N SER A 97 -5.30 19.37 -1.06
CA SER A 97 -6.01 20.29 -1.98
C SER A 97 -6.56 21.53 -1.28
N LYS A 98 -6.91 21.42 0.00
CA LYS A 98 -7.34 22.54 0.86
C LYS A 98 -6.19 23.31 1.51
N ASN A 99 -4.93 22.94 1.26
CA ASN A 99 -3.75 23.50 1.92
C ASN A 99 -3.80 23.44 3.47
N SER A 100 -4.55 22.49 4.04
CA SER A 100 -4.74 22.35 5.49
C SER A 100 -3.54 21.69 6.19
N LEU A 101 -2.59 21.16 5.42
CA LEU A 101 -1.39 20.49 5.90
C LEU A 101 -0.16 21.38 5.74
N ARG A 102 0.60 21.54 6.83
CA ARG A 102 1.87 22.30 6.82
C ARG A 102 2.95 21.70 5.91
N ARG A 103 2.85 20.41 5.61
CA ARG A 103 3.81 19.68 4.78
C ARG A 103 3.13 18.49 4.10
N LYS A 104 3.64 18.13 2.93
CA LYS A 104 3.24 16.92 2.20
C LYS A 104 3.42 15.68 3.07
N VAL A 105 2.42 14.79 3.06
CA VAL A 105 2.49 13.54 3.84
C VAL A 105 3.11 12.45 2.98
N SER A 106 4.16 11.80 3.49
CA SER A 106 4.81 10.72 2.74
C SER A 106 3.93 9.48 2.63
N MET A 107 3.96 8.81 1.48
CA MET A 107 3.25 7.54 1.26
C MET A 107 3.54 6.50 2.35
N THR A 108 4.80 6.43 2.81
CA THR A 108 5.20 5.54 3.90
C THR A 108 4.46 5.82 5.20
N THR A 109 4.20 7.09 5.51
CA THR A 109 3.38 7.47 6.66
C THR A 109 1.94 6.99 6.49
N ILE A 110 1.37 7.16 5.29
CA ILE A 110 -0.02 6.83 4.97
C ILE A 110 -0.31 5.34 5.22
N TYR A 111 0.57 4.43 4.79
CA TYR A 111 0.31 3.00 4.93
C TYR A 111 0.84 2.37 6.24
N LYS A 112 1.92 2.90 6.85
CA LYS A 112 2.49 2.34 8.09
C LYS A 112 1.83 2.83 9.38
N MET A 113 1.21 4.02 9.38
CA MET A 113 0.67 4.60 10.61
C MET A 113 -0.48 3.75 11.17
N PRO A 114 -0.54 3.49 12.49
CA PRO A 114 -1.69 2.82 13.11
C PRO A 114 -3.00 3.59 12.92
N ASP A 115 -4.13 2.90 12.83
CA ASP A 115 -5.45 3.52 12.56
C ASP A 115 -5.81 4.60 13.57
N LYS A 116 -5.60 4.34 14.88
CA LYS A 116 -5.83 5.31 15.95
C LYS A 116 -5.05 6.61 15.73
N LYS A 117 -3.73 6.50 15.49
CA LYS A 117 -2.86 7.66 15.25
C LYS A 117 -3.22 8.40 13.96
N PHE A 118 -3.59 7.69 12.90
CA PHE A 118 -4.03 8.31 11.65
C PHE A 118 -5.29 9.13 11.88
N ARG A 119 -6.28 8.55 12.58
CA ARG A 119 -7.54 9.21 12.89
C ARG A 119 -7.34 10.47 13.73
N GLU A 120 -6.60 10.36 14.83
CA GLU A 120 -6.34 11.48 15.74
C GLU A 120 -5.59 12.63 15.06
N LYS A 121 -4.74 12.31 14.06
CA LYS A 121 -3.89 13.31 13.40
C LYS A 121 -4.50 13.94 12.15
N TYR A 122 -5.20 13.17 11.33
CA TYR A 122 -5.63 13.59 10.00
C TYR A 122 -7.15 13.53 9.79
N VAL A 123 -7.93 12.98 10.73
CA VAL A 123 -9.39 12.90 10.58
C VAL A 123 -10.08 13.78 11.60
N VAL A 124 -9.86 13.56 12.90
CA VAL A 124 -10.53 14.30 13.98
C VAL A 124 -10.31 15.82 13.89
N PRO A 125 -9.08 16.33 13.64
CA PRO A 125 -8.86 17.77 13.59
C PRO A 125 -9.49 18.44 12.36
N TYR A 126 -9.90 17.65 11.36
CA TYR A 126 -10.32 18.14 10.05
C TYR A 126 -11.70 17.62 9.62
N LEU A 127 -12.57 17.27 10.59
CA LEU A 127 -13.89 16.68 10.28
C LEU A 127 -14.73 17.60 9.39
N LYS A 128 -14.72 18.91 9.65
CA LYS A 128 -15.47 19.89 8.85
C LYS A 128 -14.99 19.93 7.40
N GLU A 129 -13.68 19.96 7.19
CA GLU A 129 -13.12 19.97 5.84
C GLU A 129 -13.41 18.68 5.07
N LEU A 130 -13.49 17.54 5.76
CA LEU A 130 -13.77 16.23 5.16
C LEU A 130 -15.27 16.02 4.88
N GLU A 131 -16.16 16.57 5.70
CA GLU A 131 -17.62 16.50 5.52
C GLU A 131 -18.08 17.28 4.27
N GLU A 132 -17.52 18.47 4.04
CA GLU A 132 -17.81 19.28 2.84
C GLU A 132 -17.53 18.54 1.52
N VAL A 133 -16.50 17.68 1.50
CA VAL A 133 -16.12 16.88 0.32
C VAL A 133 -17.06 15.70 0.09
N SER A 134 -17.57 15.08 1.17
CA SER A 134 -18.55 14.00 1.04
C SER A 134 -19.88 14.51 0.43
N MET A 135 -20.26 15.75 0.72
CA MET A 135 -21.46 16.38 0.17
C MET A 135 -21.29 16.83 -1.30
N SER A 136 -20.09 17.24 -1.71
CA SER A 136 -19.83 17.63 -3.11
C SER A 136 -19.76 16.45 -4.09
N ILE A 137 -19.48 15.24 -3.60
CA ILE A 137 -19.41 14.02 -4.43
C ILE A 137 -20.80 13.37 -4.60
N VAL A 138 -21.73 13.60 -3.67
CA VAL A 138 -23.12 13.07 -3.73
C VAL A 138 -24.07 14.04 -4.46
N GLY A 139 -23.67 15.31 -4.63
CA GLY A 139 -24.47 16.36 -5.27
C GLY A 139 -24.35 16.49 -6.80
N THR A 140 -23.79 15.50 -7.49
CA THR A 140 -23.70 15.41 -8.97
C THR A 140 -24.19 14.06 -9.44
#